data_AF-G7YNV8-F1
#
_entry.id   AF-G7YNV8-F1
#
_cell.length_a   1.000
_cell.length_b   1.000
_cell.length_c   1.000
_cell.angle_alpha   90.00
_cell.angle_beta   90.00
_cell.angle_gamma   90.00
#
_symmetry.space_group_name_H-M   'P 1'
#
loop_
_entity.id
_entity.type
_entity.pdbx_description
1 polymer ?
#
loop_
_entity_poly.entity_id
_entity_poly.type
_entity_poly.pdbx_seq_one_letter_code
_entity_poly.pdbx_strand_id
1 'polypeptide(L)'
;MSCCEHQTMRSVQDSLLYNFDHSHCKPMNPKCIDMFKRELCFYECSPHVGPWLVKTQSLRRKERSYLVPLCEEDCNMWYEACKNEETCVRDWSVEFEWSKESGMNVCPTNTSCEPFSDVYKNASDFCHAIWDGGWKVEKAPRCMHFVTVDERSKEHNRRVARQAAEEIIRRLSGTSSACSQFSGLVFLLISTIPLAFGIRY
;
A
#
# COMPACT_ATOMS: atom_id res chain seq x y z
N MET A 1 -9.14 -17.78 7.05
CA MET A 1 -8.23 -17.11 8.02
C MET A 1 -8.39 -15.61 7.83
N SER A 2 -8.33 -14.85 8.92
CA SER A 2 -8.41 -13.38 8.96
C SER A 2 -7.26 -12.87 9.83
N CYS A 3 -6.75 -11.68 9.54
CA CYS A 3 -5.72 -11.01 10.34
C CYS A 3 -6.28 -10.10 11.44
N CYS A 4 -7.57 -9.79 11.41
CA CYS A 4 -8.21 -8.92 12.39
C CYS A 4 -8.98 -9.69 13.46
N GLU A 5 -9.04 -9.12 14.67
CA GLU A 5 -9.88 -9.60 15.76
C GLU A 5 -11.31 -9.08 15.65
N HIS A 6 -12.23 -9.75 16.34
CA HIS A 6 -13.64 -9.35 16.36
C HIS A 6 -13.86 -7.92 16.88
N GLN A 7 -13.03 -7.46 17.83
CA GLN A 7 -13.10 -6.09 18.35
C GLN A 7 -12.72 -5.06 17.29
N THR A 8 -11.63 -5.29 16.55
CA THR A 8 -11.23 -4.45 15.41
C THR A 8 -12.36 -4.34 14.39
N MET A 9 -12.99 -5.48 14.05
CA MET A 9 -14.10 -5.48 13.10
C MET A 9 -15.29 -4.63 13.57
N ARG A 10 -15.64 -4.68 14.86
CA ARG A 10 -16.66 -3.79 15.43
C ARG A 10 -16.27 -2.32 15.30
N SER A 11 -15.03 -1.97 15.66
CA SER A 11 -14.54 -0.59 15.53
C SER A 11 -14.55 -0.08 14.09
N VAL A 12 -14.31 -0.94 13.10
CA VAL A 12 -14.47 -0.60 11.67
C VAL A 12 -15.95 -0.31 11.35
N GLN A 13 -16.88 -1.14 11.79
CA GLN A 13 -18.32 -0.94 11.53
C GLN A 13 -18.85 0.35 12.17
N ASP A 14 -18.37 0.67 13.36
CA ASP A 14 -18.75 1.86 14.11
C ASP A 14 -18.00 3.13 13.64
N SER A 15 -17.05 3.01 12.70
CA SER A 15 -16.16 4.09 12.22
C SER A 15 -15.32 4.72 13.34
N LEU A 16 -14.94 3.92 14.34
CA LEU A 16 -14.18 4.36 15.52
C LEU A 16 -12.70 3.95 15.47
N LEU A 17 -12.32 3.07 14.54
CA LEU A 17 -10.94 2.61 14.45
C LEU A 17 -10.02 3.79 14.12
N TYR A 18 -8.90 3.87 14.85
CA TYR A 18 -7.91 4.96 14.77
C TYR A 18 -8.42 6.36 15.15
N ASN A 19 -9.61 6.46 15.73
CA ASN A 19 -10.25 7.73 16.05
C ASN A 19 -10.33 8.65 14.81
N PHE A 20 -10.62 8.05 13.65
CA PHE A 20 -10.58 8.72 12.36
C PHE A 20 -11.98 9.16 11.91
N ASP A 21 -12.17 10.47 11.81
CA ASP A 21 -13.38 11.11 11.30
C ASP A 21 -13.37 11.20 9.76
N HIS A 22 -14.22 10.39 9.14
CA HIS A 22 -14.48 10.42 7.70
C HIS A 22 -15.40 11.59 7.30
N SER A 23 -16.05 12.25 8.26
CA SER A 23 -16.99 13.37 8.06
C SER A 23 -16.38 14.74 8.46
N HIS A 24 -15.06 14.89 8.38
CA HIS A 24 -14.30 16.07 8.80
C HIS A 24 -14.69 17.39 8.10
N CYS A 25 -15.34 17.31 6.93
CA CYS A 25 -15.86 18.48 6.21
C CYS A 25 -17.37 18.67 6.41
N LYS A 26 -18.13 17.59 6.25
CA LYS A 26 -19.57 17.48 6.44
C LYS A 26 -19.95 16.01 6.63
N PRO A 27 -21.17 15.71 7.13
CA PRO A 27 -21.64 14.33 7.23
C PRO A 27 -21.51 13.59 5.88
N MET A 28 -20.69 12.55 5.86
CA MET A 28 -20.43 11.78 4.66
C MET A 28 -21.64 10.91 4.27
N ASN A 29 -21.92 10.81 2.97
CA ASN A 29 -23.03 9.98 2.50
C ASN A 29 -22.81 8.48 2.83
N PRO A 30 -23.89 7.71 3.05
CA PRO A 30 -23.80 6.28 3.41
C PRO A 30 -23.06 5.41 2.37
N LYS A 31 -23.19 5.72 1.07
CA LYS A 31 -22.53 4.93 0.02
C LYS A 31 -21.02 5.09 0.08
N CYS A 32 -20.52 6.29 0.30
CA CYS A 32 -19.10 6.57 0.37
C CYS A 32 -18.48 6.00 1.64
N ILE A 33 -19.10 6.22 2.81
CA ILE A 33 -18.57 5.71 4.08
C ILE A 33 -18.55 4.17 4.11
N ASP A 34 -19.53 3.51 3.49
CA ASP A 34 -19.52 2.04 3.37
C ASP A 34 -18.33 1.52 2.56
N MET A 35 -17.85 2.28 1.56
CA MET A 35 -16.65 1.89 0.79
C MET A 35 -15.39 2.03 1.63
N PHE A 36 -15.24 3.11 2.41
CA PHE A 36 -14.14 3.26 3.36
C PHE A 36 -14.15 2.15 4.43
N LYS A 37 -15.32 1.76 4.94
CA LYS A 37 -15.43 0.64 5.90
C LYS A 37 -14.99 -0.69 5.29
N ARG A 38 -15.35 -0.96 4.03
CA ARG A 38 -14.93 -2.18 3.31
C ARG A 38 -13.43 -2.17 3.06
N GLU A 39 -12.88 -1.04 2.65
CA GLU A 39 -11.44 -0.86 2.42
C GLU A 39 -10.65 -1.05 3.72
N LEU A 40 -11.08 -0.43 4.82
CA LEU A 40 -10.47 -0.60 6.12
C LEU A 40 -10.58 -2.04 6.63
N CYS A 41 -11.71 -2.71 6.40
CA CYS A 41 -11.84 -4.14 6.68
C CYS A 41 -10.82 -4.98 5.89
N PHE A 42 -10.61 -4.68 4.60
CA PHE A 42 -9.57 -5.35 3.82
C PHE A 42 -8.18 -5.09 4.42
N TYR A 43 -7.85 -3.84 4.74
CA TYR A 43 -6.56 -3.45 5.30
C TYR A 43 -6.25 -4.18 6.61
N GLU A 44 -7.23 -4.28 7.52
CA GLU A 44 -7.06 -4.93 8.82
C GLU A 44 -7.13 -6.46 8.76
N CYS A 45 -7.99 -7.01 7.89
CA CYS A 45 -8.39 -8.41 7.97
C CYS A 45 -7.77 -9.30 6.87
N SER A 46 -7.33 -8.73 5.74
CA SER A 46 -6.85 -9.52 4.60
C SER A 46 -5.52 -10.22 4.92
N PRO A 47 -5.46 -11.58 4.91
CA PRO A 47 -4.23 -12.31 5.13
C PRO A 47 -3.35 -12.41 3.87
N HIS A 48 -3.69 -11.67 2.82
CA HIS A 48 -3.13 -11.86 1.48
C HIS A 48 -2.29 -10.68 1.00
N VAL A 49 -2.09 -9.64 1.83
CA VAL A 49 -1.29 -8.46 1.47
C VAL A 49 0.23 -8.63 1.66
N GLY A 50 0.69 -9.79 2.14
CA GLY A 50 2.09 -10.07 2.47
C GLY A 50 3.13 -9.62 1.43
N PRO A 51 2.95 -9.89 0.11
CA PRO A 51 3.89 -9.46 -0.93
C PRO A 51 4.09 -7.94 -1.06
N TRP A 52 3.22 -7.14 -0.46
CA TRP A 52 3.20 -5.67 -0.54
C TRP A 52 3.44 -5.00 0.80
N LEU A 53 3.84 -5.76 1.82
CA LEU A 53 4.24 -5.18 3.11
C LEU A 53 5.61 -4.53 3.01
N VAL A 54 5.70 -3.27 3.43
CA VAL A 54 6.94 -2.51 3.53
C VAL A 54 7.14 -2.04 4.96
N LYS A 55 8.40 -1.91 5.37
CA LYS A 55 8.76 -1.37 6.69
C LYS A 55 8.47 0.12 6.75
N THR A 56 8.05 0.60 7.91
CA THR A 56 7.88 2.03 8.19
C THR A 56 8.76 2.47 9.35
N GLN A 57 8.90 3.79 9.54
CA GLN A 57 9.57 4.38 10.70
C GLN A 57 8.62 4.62 11.88
N SER A 58 7.34 4.23 11.77
CA SER A 58 6.35 4.42 12.83
C SER A 58 6.62 3.50 14.02
N LEU A 59 6.62 4.06 15.22
CA LEU A 59 6.71 3.29 16.47
C LEU A 59 5.48 2.42 16.71
N ARG A 60 4.32 2.77 16.13
CA ARG A 60 3.04 2.06 16.32
C ARG A 60 2.81 1.00 15.25
N ARG A 61 3.21 1.26 14.00
CA ARG A 61 3.00 0.35 12.86
C ARG A 61 4.32 0.08 12.16
N LYS A 62 5.00 -1.01 12.52
CA LYS A 62 6.31 -1.37 11.96
C LYS A 62 6.26 -1.65 10.45
N GLU A 63 5.09 -2.02 9.94
CA GLU A 63 4.84 -2.32 8.54
C GLU A 63 3.55 -1.64 8.06
N ARG A 64 3.46 -1.40 6.75
CA ARG A 64 2.23 -1.02 6.06
C ARG A 64 2.15 -1.73 4.72
N SER A 65 0.94 -1.86 4.20
CA SER A 65 0.70 -2.21 2.81
C SER A 65 1.06 -1.02 1.91
N TYR A 66 1.80 -1.27 0.82
CA TYR A 66 2.19 -0.25 -0.15
C TYR A 66 2.11 -0.79 -1.58
N LEU A 67 1.44 -0.05 -2.47
CA LEU A 67 1.18 -0.42 -3.85
C LEU A 67 0.49 -1.79 -4.00
N VAL A 68 -0.46 -2.10 -3.11
CA VAL A 68 -1.31 -3.29 -3.28
C VAL A 68 -2.10 -3.12 -4.60
N PRO A 69 -2.15 -4.12 -5.48
CA PRO A 69 -2.75 -3.97 -6.80
C PRO A 69 -4.28 -3.98 -6.66
N LEU A 70 -4.92 -2.82 -6.64
CA LEU A 70 -6.37 -2.69 -6.58
C LEU A 70 -6.96 -2.92 -7.96
N CYS A 71 -8.02 -3.72 -8.07
CA CYS A 71 -8.73 -3.84 -9.35
C CYS A 71 -9.34 -2.50 -9.77
N GLU A 72 -9.15 -2.14 -11.04
CA GLU A 72 -9.67 -0.92 -11.64
C GLU A 72 -11.18 -0.75 -11.40
N GLU A 73 -11.96 -1.84 -11.45
CA GLU A 73 -13.39 -1.82 -11.19
C GLU A 73 -13.72 -1.42 -9.75
N ASP A 74 -13.04 -2.00 -8.76
CA ASP A 74 -13.23 -1.68 -7.34
C ASP A 74 -12.86 -0.22 -7.05
N CYS A 75 -11.74 0.24 -7.63
CA CYS A 75 -11.32 1.64 -7.52
C CYS A 75 -12.35 2.62 -8.10
N ASN A 76 -12.86 2.32 -9.31
CA ASN A 76 -13.89 3.11 -9.95
C ASN A 76 -15.18 3.15 -9.11
N MET A 77 -15.61 2.01 -8.57
CA MET A 77 -16.79 1.95 -7.69
C MET A 77 -16.60 2.81 -6.43
N TRP A 78 -15.42 2.79 -5.83
CA TRP A 78 -15.12 3.59 -4.64
C TRP A 78 -15.14 5.07 -4.95
N TYR A 79 -14.43 5.49 -6.00
CA TYR A 79 -14.40 6.88 -6.41
C TYR A 79 -15.80 7.39 -6.80
N GLU A 80 -16.57 6.62 -7.58
CA GLU A 80 -17.92 7.02 -7.98
C GLU A 80 -18.88 7.18 -6.80
N ALA A 81 -18.73 6.39 -5.74
CA ALA A 81 -19.51 6.55 -4.51
C ALA A 81 -19.17 7.85 -3.75
N CYS A 82 -17.94 8.36 -3.93
CA CYS A 82 -17.35 9.42 -3.11
C CYS A 82 -17.09 10.74 -3.85
N LYS A 83 -17.12 10.80 -5.19
CA LYS A 83 -16.65 11.97 -5.96
C LYS A 83 -17.34 13.30 -5.65
N ASN A 84 -18.56 13.26 -5.09
CA ASN A 84 -19.33 14.45 -4.69
C ASN A 84 -19.26 14.74 -3.17
N GLU A 85 -18.56 13.89 -2.40
CA GLU A 85 -18.21 14.17 -1.01
C GLU A 85 -17.07 15.19 -0.97
N GLU A 86 -16.82 15.76 0.20
CA GLU A 86 -15.81 16.81 0.38
C GLU A 86 -14.67 16.35 1.26
N THR A 87 -13.46 16.83 0.95
CA THR A 87 -12.29 16.71 1.82
C THR A 87 -11.48 17.99 1.75
N CYS A 88 -10.61 18.19 2.73
CA CYS A 88 -9.73 19.36 2.86
C CYS A 88 -8.25 19.01 2.69
N VAL A 89 -7.94 17.73 2.51
CA VAL A 89 -6.59 17.20 2.29
C VAL A 89 -6.63 16.07 1.28
N ARG A 90 -5.52 15.86 0.57
CA ARG A 90 -5.43 14.90 -0.52
C ARG A 90 -4.86 13.55 -0.06
N ASP A 91 -3.95 13.55 0.91
CA ASP A 91 -3.41 12.34 1.51
C ASP A 91 -3.83 12.24 2.98
N TRP A 92 -4.78 11.35 3.22
CA TRP A 92 -5.39 11.15 4.53
C TRP A 92 -4.47 10.44 5.52
N SER A 93 -3.34 9.90 5.05
CA SER A 93 -2.36 9.23 5.92
C SER A 93 -1.50 10.22 6.70
N VAL A 94 -1.25 11.41 6.14
CA VAL A 94 -0.19 12.31 6.62
C VAL A 94 -0.55 13.79 6.69
N GLU A 95 -1.57 14.25 5.95
CA GLU A 95 -1.83 15.70 5.83
C GLU A 95 -2.80 16.25 6.88
N PHE A 96 -3.54 15.40 7.60
CA PHE A 96 -4.43 15.87 8.67
C PHE A 96 -3.66 16.37 9.89
N GLU A 97 -4.21 17.39 10.54
CA GLU A 97 -3.90 17.72 11.93
C GLU A 97 -4.74 16.84 12.88
N TRP A 98 -4.33 16.70 14.15
CA TRP A 98 -5.05 15.91 15.15
C TRP A 98 -5.46 16.81 16.32
N SER A 99 -6.77 16.88 16.60
CA SER A 99 -7.30 17.68 17.72
C SER A 99 -6.74 17.18 19.05
N LYS A 100 -6.34 18.13 19.91
CA LYS A 100 -5.86 17.81 21.27
C LYS A 100 -7.00 17.42 22.21
N GLU A 101 -8.21 17.86 21.90
CA GLU A 101 -9.41 17.68 22.71
C GLU A 101 -10.11 16.35 22.39
N SER A 102 -10.41 16.10 21.11
CA SER A 102 -11.10 14.87 20.69
C SER A 102 -10.13 13.74 20.31
N GLY A 103 -8.88 14.06 20.00
CA GLY A 103 -7.91 13.12 19.46
C GLY A 103 -8.22 12.66 18.03
N MET A 104 -9.17 13.30 17.34
CA MET A 104 -9.58 12.97 15.97
C MET A 104 -8.84 13.82 14.94
N ASN A 105 -8.76 13.34 13.70
CA ASN A 105 -8.23 14.13 12.59
C ASN A 105 -9.14 15.33 12.31
N VAL A 106 -8.51 16.47 12.02
CA VAL A 106 -9.16 17.73 11.67
C VAL A 106 -8.45 18.37 10.49
N CYS A 107 -9.20 19.13 9.69
CA CYS A 107 -8.63 19.89 8.59
C CYS A 107 -7.54 20.86 9.08
N PRO A 108 -6.36 20.90 8.42
CA PRO A 108 -5.31 21.85 8.77
C PRO A 108 -5.75 23.30 8.64
N THR A 109 -5.03 24.20 9.30
CA THR A 109 -5.32 25.64 9.16
C THR A 109 -5.08 26.10 7.72
N ASN A 110 -5.99 26.91 7.16
CA ASN A 110 -5.97 27.43 5.79
C ASN A 110 -6.24 26.42 4.67
N THR A 111 -6.79 25.24 4.98
CA THR A 111 -7.42 24.40 3.96
C THR A 111 -8.93 24.67 3.90
N SER A 112 -9.53 24.41 2.75
CA SER A 112 -10.98 24.46 2.55
C SER A 112 -11.48 23.10 2.11
N CYS A 113 -12.71 22.78 2.49
CA CYS A 113 -13.39 21.59 2.02
C CYS A 113 -13.79 21.75 0.54
N GLU A 114 -13.30 20.84 -0.28
CA GLU A 114 -13.52 20.80 -1.72
C GLU A 114 -14.07 19.41 -2.12
N PRO A 115 -14.90 19.32 -3.17
CA PRO A 115 -15.34 18.05 -3.70
C PRO A 115 -14.16 17.13 -4.04
N PHE A 116 -14.31 15.83 -3.81
CA PHE A 116 -13.31 14.83 -4.20
C PHE A 116 -12.99 14.92 -5.71
N SER A 117 -13.97 15.27 -6.55
CA SER A 117 -13.76 15.49 -7.99
C SER A 117 -12.79 16.62 -8.32
N ASP A 118 -12.60 17.57 -7.41
CA ASP A 118 -11.72 18.72 -7.60
C ASP A 118 -10.33 18.42 -7.01
N VAL A 119 -10.30 17.66 -5.91
CA VAL A 119 -9.06 17.21 -5.24
C VAL A 119 -8.33 16.11 -6.02
N TYR A 120 -9.07 15.18 -6.64
CA TYR A 120 -8.53 14.01 -7.34
C TYR A 120 -8.84 14.04 -8.84
N LYS A 121 -7.84 13.81 -9.68
CA LYS A 121 -7.96 13.92 -11.14
C LYS A 121 -8.89 12.88 -11.75
N ASN A 122 -8.93 11.68 -11.17
CA ASN A 122 -9.77 10.55 -11.56
C ASN A 122 -9.71 9.47 -10.47
N ALA A 123 -10.42 8.34 -10.68
CA ALA A 123 -10.45 7.24 -9.73
C ALA A 123 -9.06 6.68 -9.41
N SER A 124 -8.20 6.47 -10.42
CA SER A 124 -6.85 5.94 -10.17
C SER A 124 -5.99 6.89 -9.36
N ASP A 125 -6.13 8.19 -9.58
CA ASP A 125 -5.47 9.23 -8.81
C ASP A 125 -5.95 9.22 -7.35
N PHE A 126 -7.26 9.10 -7.14
CA PHE A 126 -7.89 8.96 -5.83
C PHE A 126 -7.39 7.75 -5.04
N CYS A 127 -7.54 6.54 -5.59
CA CYS A 127 -7.18 5.30 -4.90
C CYS A 127 -5.68 5.26 -4.54
N HIS A 128 -4.83 5.83 -5.40
CA HIS A 128 -3.40 5.91 -5.16
C HIS A 128 -3.05 6.94 -4.08
N ALA A 129 -3.62 8.15 -4.14
CA ALA A 129 -3.19 9.26 -3.30
C ALA A 129 -3.77 9.24 -1.88
N ILE A 130 -5.02 8.80 -1.72
CA ILE A 130 -5.74 8.98 -0.44
C ILE A 130 -5.04 8.32 0.75
N TRP A 131 -4.33 7.21 0.52
CA TRP A 131 -3.61 6.46 1.56
C TRP A 131 -2.10 6.35 1.30
N ASP A 132 -1.45 7.45 0.87
CA ASP A 132 0.00 7.53 0.63
C ASP A 132 0.56 6.38 -0.23
N GLY A 133 -0.08 6.12 -1.38
CA GLY A 133 0.30 5.02 -2.25
C GLY A 133 -0.04 3.63 -1.70
N GLY A 134 -0.99 3.52 -0.77
CA GLY A 134 -1.45 2.24 -0.23
C GLY A 134 -1.94 1.31 -1.34
N TRP A 135 -2.62 1.87 -2.34
CA TRP A 135 -3.08 1.17 -3.52
C TRP A 135 -2.33 1.59 -4.78
N LYS A 136 -2.23 0.64 -5.71
CA LYS A 136 -1.87 0.86 -7.09
C LYS A 136 -2.96 0.26 -7.96
N VAL A 137 -3.60 1.04 -8.81
CA VAL A 137 -4.64 0.51 -9.69
C VAL A 137 -4.02 -0.37 -10.77
N GLU A 138 -4.56 -1.57 -10.94
CA GLU A 138 -4.10 -2.58 -11.89
C GLU A 138 -5.30 -3.23 -12.58
N LYS A 139 -5.07 -3.69 -13.82
CA LYS A 139 -6.09 -4.42 -14.59
C LYS A 139 -6.16 -5.89 -14.16
N ALA A 140 -7.35 -6.46 -14.26
CA ALA A 140 -7.54 -7.90 -14.08
C ALA A 140 -6.64 -8.72 -15.05
N PRO A 141 -6.23 -9.95 -14.66
CA PRO A 141 -6.63 -10.68 -13.46
C PRO A 141 -5.66 -10.52 -12.27
N ARG A 142 -4.63 -9.67 -12.37
CA ARG A 142 -3.56 -9.56 -11.35
C ARG A 142 -3.80 -8.43 -10.35
N CYS A 143 -5.02 -8.34 -9.85
CA CYS A 143 -5.47 -7.29 -8.94
C CYS A 143 -6.37 -7.87 -7.85
N MET A 144 -6.50 -7.16 -6.73
CA MET A 144 -7.25 -7.53 -5.54
C MET A 144 -8.56 -6.77 -5.44
N HIS A 145 -9.55 -7.44 -4.88
CA HIS A 145 -10.87 -6.88 -4.60
C HIS A 145 -11.09 -6.66 -3.11
N PHE A 146 -11.70 -5.54 -2.74
CA PHE A 146 -12.22 -5.28 -1.39
C PHE A 146 -13.72 -4.94 -1.39
N VAL A 147 -14.29 -4.56 -2.54
CA VAL A 147 -15.69 -4.12 -2.62
C VAL A 147 -16.64 -5.30 -2.46
N THR A 148 -16.39 -6.38 -3.19
CA THR A 148 -17.10 -7.66 -3.04
C THR A 148 -16.27 -8.59 -2.17
N VAL A 149 -16.80 -9.01 -1.03
CA VAL A 149 -16.14 -9.92 -0.08
C VAL A 149 -16.96 -11.21 0.03
N ASP A 150 -16.78 -12.09 -0.94
CA ASP A 150 -17.36 -13.43 -0.97
C ASP A 150 -16.24 -14.49 -1.09
N GLU A 151 -16.58 -15.77 -1.07
CA GLU A 151 -15.57 -16.84 -1.16
C GLU A 151 -14.80 -16.81 -2.49
N ARG A 152 -15.42 -16.31 -3.57
CA ARG A 152 -14.77 -16.21 -4.88
C ARG A 152 -13.72 -15.10 -4.87
N SER A 153 -14.03 -13.93 -4.32
CA SER A 153 -13.08 -12.81 -4.24
C SER A 153 -11.95 -13.09 -3.25
N LYS A 154 -12.23 -13.78 -2.14
CA LYS A 154 -11.19 -14.24 -1.20
C LYS A 154 -10.20 -15.19 -1.86
N GLU A 155 -10.70 -16.22 -2.55
CA GLU A 155 -9.85 -17.19 -3.25
C GLU A 155 -9.12 -16.53 -4.43
N HIS A 156 -9.72 -15.53 -5.08
CA HIS A 156 -9.02 -14.70 -6.06
C HIS A 156 -7.84 -13.92 -5.47
N ASN A 157 -8.06 -13.18 -4.38
CA ASN A 157 -7.00 -12.43 -3.70
C ASN A 157 -5.87 -13.35 -3.22
N ARG A 158 -6.20 -14.55 -2.74
CA ARG A 158 -5.22 -15.59 -2.38
C ARG A 158 -4.34 -15.98 -3.58
N ARG A 159 -4.92 -16.20 -4.76
CA ARG A 159 -4.16 -16.53 -5.98
C ARG A 159 -3.25 -15.37 -6.40
N VAL A 160 -3.75 -14.14 -6.36
CA VAL A 160 -2.98 -12.94 -6.71
C VAL A 160 -1.78 -12.77 -5.78
N ALA A 161 -2.00 -12.93 -4.46
CA ALA A 161 -0.92 -12.90 -3.47
C ALA A 161 0.12 -13.99 -3.70
N ARG A 162 -0.33 -15.23 -3.98
CA ARG A 162 0.59 -16.35 -4.26
C ARG A 162 1.44 -16.08 -5.49
N GLN A 163 0.84 -15.60 -6.59
CA GLN A 163 1.57 -15.28 -7.81
C GLN A 163 2.61 -14.17 -7.59
N ALA A 164 2.25 -13.13 -6.86
CA ALA A 164 3.17 -12.05 -6.51
C ALA A 164 4.34 -12.57 -5.66
N ALA A 165 4.07 -13.42 -4.66
CA ALA A 165 5.11 -14.05 -3.85
C ALA A 165 6.05 -14.95 -4.68
N GLU A 166 5.49 -15.77 -5.57
CA GLU A 166 6.27 -16.63 -6.48
C GLU A 166 7.18 -15.80 -7.39
N GLU A 167 6.70 -14.67 -7.90
CA GLU A 167 7.51 -13.76 -8.71
C GLU A 167 8.66 -13.13 -7.91
N ILE A 168 8.40 -12.69 -6.67
CA ILE A 168 9.45 -12.16 -5.77
C ILE A 168 10.51 -13.23 -5.53
N ILE A 169 10.10 -14.45 -5.14
CA ILE A 169 11.02 -15.56 -4.88
C ILE A 169 11.87 -15.87 -6.12
N ARG A 170 11.25 -15.93 -7.31
CA ARG A 170 11.94 -16.18 -8.58
C ARG A 170 12.98 -15.10 -8.90
N ARG A 171 12.67 -13.82 -8.65
CA ARG A 171 13.61 -12.70 -8.86
C ARG A 171 14.80 -12.81 -7.91
N LEU A 172 14.56 -13.11 -6.63
CA LEU A 172 15.62 -13.29 -5.63
C LEU A 172 16.52 -14.49 -5.97
N SER A 173 15.94 -15.63 -6.36
CA SER A 173 16.71 -16.83 -6.71
C SER A 173 17.47 -16.71 -8.04
N GLY A 174 16.93 -16.02 -9.04
CA GLY A 174 17.64 -15.71 -10.28
C GLY A 174 18.84 -14.77 -10.08
N THR A 175 18.80 -13.90 -9.06
CA THR A 175 19.90 -12.97 -8.72
C THR A 175 21.10 -13.71 -8.12
N SER A 176 20.87 -14.78 -7.36
CA SER A 176 21.94 -15.63 -6.79
C SER A 176 22.75 -16.38 -7.85
N SER A 177 22.13 -16.77 -8.97
CA SER A 177 22.82 -17.52 -10.04
C SER A 177 23.83 -16.66 -10.82
N ALA A 178 23.55 -15.36 -10.96
CA ALA A 178 24.44 -14.42 -11.64
C ALA A 178 25.70 -14.07 -10.82
N CYS A 179 25.61 -14.09 -9.49
CA CYS A 179 26.76 -13.80 -8.61
C CYS A 179 27.79 -14.94 -8.59
N SER A 180 27.38 -16.17 -8.91
CA SER A 180 28.25 -17.34 -8.88
C SER A 180 29.14 -17.52 -10.12
N GLN A 181 29.03 -16.64 -11.13
CA GLN A 181 29.84 -16.72 -12.35
C GLN A 181 31.05 -15.77 -12.38
N PHE A 182 31.22 -14.88 -11.40
CA PHE A 182 32.35 -13.91 -11.39
C PHE A 182 33.60 -14.37 -10.61
N SER A 183 33.55 -15.48 -9.87
CA SER A 183 34.72 -15.99 -9.12
C SER A 183 35.66 -16.90 -9.94
N GLY A 184 35.40 -17.11 -11.24
CA GLY A 184 36.14 -18.07 -12.07
C GLY A 184 37.30 -17.52 -12.91
N LEU A 185 37.55 -16.19 -12.93
CA LEU A 185 38.45 -15.56 -13.90
C LEU A 185 39.71 -14.87 -13.29
N VAL A 186 40.04 -15.14 -12.02
CA VAL A 186 41.21 -14.48 -11.36
C VAL A 186 42.42 -15.41 -11.14
N PHE A 187 42.32 -16.70 -11.48
CA PHE A 187 43.48 -17.61 -11.42
C PHE A 187 43.93 -17.98 -12.83
N LEU A 188 44.94 -17.28 -13.37
CA LEU A 188 45.99 -17.81 -14.28
C LEU A 188 46.74 -16.68 -15.01
N LEU A 189 47.41 -15.75 -14.31
CA LEU A 189 48.53 -15.00 -14.88
C LEU A 189 49.51 -14.56 -13.78
N ILE A 190 50.15 -15.53 -13.10
CA ILE A 190 51.41 -15.29 -12.39
C ILE A 190 52.41 -16.32 -12.88
N SER A 191 53.01 -16.05 -14.05
CA SER A 191 54.27 -16.68 -14.41
C SER A 191 55.24 -15.62 -14.93
N THR A 192 56.31 -15.49 -14.16
CA THR A 192 57.67 -15.09 -14.52
C THR A 192 57.92 -13.67 -15.01
N ILE A 193 58.29 -12.79 -14.07
CA ILE A 193 59.25 -11.70 -14.34
C ILE A 193 60.54 -12.04 -13.59
N PRO A 194 61.67 -12.27 -14.28
CA PRO A 194 62.94 -12.53 -13.63
C PRO A 194 63.54 -11.24 -13.07
N LEU A 195 64.13 -11.37 -11.88
CA LEU A 195 65.02 -10.40 -11.24
C LEU A 195 66.16 -9.99 -12.18
N ALA A 196 66.31 -8.69 -12.42
CA ALA A 196 67.54 -8.11 -12.93
C ALA A 196 68.06 -7.04 -11.95
N PHE A 197 69.20 -7.37 -11.35
CA PHE A 197 70.08 -6.48 -10.58
C PHE A 197 70.57 -5.29 -11.44
N GLY A 198 70.77 -4.13 -10.83
CA GLY A 198 71.53 -3.03 -11.43
C GLY A 198 71.64 -1.79 -10.54
N ILE A 199 72.84 -1.56 -10.01
CA ILE A 199 73.25 -0.49 -9.07
C ILE A 199 73.61 0.81 -9.82
N ARG A 200 73.60 1.94 -9.08
CA ARG A 200 74.29 3.26 -9.28
C ARG A 200 73.39 4.38 -9.83
N TYR A 201 73.38 5.61 -9.32
CA TYR A 201 74.19 6.35 -8.33
C TYR A 201 73.27 7.04 -7.32
#